data_AF-A0A7R9YUQ4-F1
#
_entry.id   AF-A0A7R9YUQ4-F1
#
_cell.length_a   1.000
_cell.length_b   1.000
_cell.length_c   1.000
_cell.angle_alpha   90.00
_cell.angle_beta   90.00
_cell.angle_gamma   90.00
#
_symmetry.space_group_name_H-M   'P 1'
#
loop_
_entity.id
_entity.type
_entity.pdbx_description
1 polymer ?
#
loop_
_entity_poly.entity_id
_entity_poly.type
_entity_poly.pdbx_seq_one_letter_code
_entity_poly.pdbx_strand_id
1 'polypeptide(L)'
;AATGAAETGDDAVRANAVRPLSFKSLVGRGHSEFSGPRQQDALEYFMHLLEQIARLEHASGDRLGLASAPPTKSHFNITFEDRVQCTESAHVSYRRHMEPVVQLDIPMEAAINKDEVESYKEREAKRQKLKESSADAYIGQNSSAVTRESDGGAEEPVIPKVPMAACLERLTSPAHIDDYFSAVLGRRVRASKTTRFASFPPYL
;
A
#
# COMPACT_ATOMS: atom_id res chain seq x y z
N ALA A 1 -4.73 -33.22 -43.30
CA ALA A 1 -4.67 -33.38 -41.84
C ALA A 1 -3.40 -32.67 -41.38
N ALA A 2 -3.45 -31.38 -41.06
CA ALA A 2 -3.97 -30.76 -39.82
C ALA A 2 -2.96 -30.86 -38.66
N THR A 3 -2.08 -29.87 -38.58
CA THR A 3 -1.47 -29.30 -37.35
C THR A 3 -0.97 -27.90 -37.78
N GLY A 4 -1.59 -26.77 -37.47
CA GLY A 4 -2.36 -26.42 -36.29
C GLY A 4 -1.62 -25.27 -35.59
N ALA A 5 -1.73 -24.07 -36.16
CA ALA A 5 -1.15 -22.82 -35.69
C ALA A 5 -1.41 -22.58 -34.19
N ALA A 6 -0.33 -22.48 -33.39
CA ALA A 6 -0.42 -22.05 -32.00
C ALA A 6 0.86 -21.35 -31.47
N GLU A 7 1.69 -20.75 -32.33
CA GLU A 7 2.92 -20.05 -31.87
C GLU A 7 2.96 -18.53 -32.17
N THR A 8 1.97 -17.95 -32.85
CA THR A 8 2.07 -16.56 -33.34
C THR A 8 1.67 -15.48 -32.33
N GLY A 9 0.99 -15.82 -31.24
CA GLY A 9 0.48 -14.85 -30.26
C GLY A 9 1.53 -14.34 -29.28
N ASP A 10 2.35 -15.24 -28.74
CA ASP A 10 3.31 -14.92 -27.66
C ASP A 10 4.54 -14.17 -28.18
N ASP A 11 4.97 -14.48 -29.42
CA ASP A 11 6.08 -13.79 -30.08
C ASP A 11 5.72 -12.37 -30.53
N ALA A 12 4.46 -12.13 -30.92
CA ALA A 12 3.96 -10.78 -31.23
C ALA A 12 3.85 -9.90 -29.96
N VAL A 13 3.46 -10.49 -28.83
CA VAL A 13 3.44 -9.82 -27.51
C VAL A 13 4.87 -9.50 -27.05
N ARG A 14 5.81 -10.43 -27.25
CA ARG A 14 7.24 -10.20 -26.97
C ARG A 14 7.87 -9.10 -27.82
N ALA A 15 7.49 -9.00 -29.10
CA ALA A 15 8.00 -7.96 -30.00
C ALA A 15 7.57 -6.54 -29.59
N ASN A 16 6.43 -6.40 -28.91
CA ASN A 16 5.89 -5.12 -28.45
C ASN A 16 6.19 -4.81 -26.96
N ALA A 17 6.93 -5.66 -26.27
CA ALA A 17 7.27 -5.47 -24.86
C ALA A 17 8.57 -4.67 -24.70
N VAL A 18 8.50 -3.51 -24.04
CA VAL A 18 9.69 -2.74 -23.65
C VAL A 18 10.34 -3.38 -22.42
N ARG A 19 11.67 -3.57 -22.45
CA ARG A 19 12.47 -4.01 -21.31
C ARG A 19 13.24 -2.83 -20.72
N PRO A 20 12.76 -2.15 -19.67
CA PRO A 20 13.33 -0.90 -19.15
C PRO A 20 14.58 -1.14 -18.27
N LEU A 21 15.57 -1.88 -18.78
CA LEU A 21 16.78 -2.24 -18.03
C LEU A 21 17.63 -1.02 -17.66
N SER A 22 17.76 -0.06 -18.58
CA SER A 22 18.49 1.19 -18.35
C SER A 22 17.80 2.05 -17.28
N PHE A 23 16.48 2.19 -17.37
CA PHE A 23 15.67 2.90 -16.38
C PHE A 23 15.78 2.27 -14.98
N LYS A 24 15.62 0.94 -14.89
CA LYS A 24 15.79 0.20 -13.62
C LYS A 24 17.18 0.47 -13.02
N SER A 25 18.22 0.36 -13.84
CA SER A 25 19.61 0.56 -13.41
C SER A 25 19.87 1.99 -12.94
N LEU A 26 19.27 2.99 -13.59
CA LEU A 26 19.41 4.40 -13.24
C LEU A 26 18.71 4.72 -11.91
N VAL A 27 17.42 4.38 -11.80
CA VAL A 27 16.60 4.70 -10.61
C VAL A 27 17.05 3.90 -9.39
N GLY A 28 17.47 2.64 -9.57
CA GLY A 28 17.94 1.79 -8.47
C GLY A 28 19.39 2.03 -8.04
N ARG A 29 20.14 2.89 -8.74
CA ARG A 29 21.58 3.08 -8.47
C ARG A 29 21.81 3.62 -7.07
N GLY A 30 22.54 2.85 -6.25
CA GLY A 30 22.87 3.25 -4.87
C GLY A 30 21.76 3.01 -3.85
N HIS A 31 20.63 2.43 -4.24
CA HIS A 31 19.55 2.04 -3.32
C HIS A 31 19.63 0.54 -3.01
N SER A 32 19.67 0.16 -1.73
CA SER A 32 19.81 -1.23 -1.30
C SER A 32 18.62 -2.10 -1.73
N GLU A 33 17.40 -1.56 -1.64
CA GLU A 33 16.17 -2.28 -2.00
C GLU A 33 15.96 -2.33 -3.53
N PHE A 34 15.97 -1.18 -4.22
CA PHE A 34 15.63 -1.11 -5.65
C PHE A 34 16.73 -1.53 -6.64
N SER A 35 17.97 -1.75 -6.20
CA SER A 35 19.02 -2.32 -7.05
C SER A 35 18.86 -3.83 -7.25
N GLY A 36 18.15 -4.50 -6.34
CA GLY A 36 17.98 -5.95 -6.34
C GLY A 36 16.91 -6.48 -7.32
N PRO A 37 16.79 -7.82 -7.42
CA PRO A 37 15.71 -8.49 -8.14
C PRO A 37 14.55 -8.95 -7.22
N ARG A 38 14.59 -8.64 -5.92
CA ARG A 38 13.56 -9.03 -4.93
C ARG A 38 12.22 -8.32 -5.17
N GLN A 39 11.14 -8.84 -4.57
CA GLN A 39 9.85 -8.15 -4.52
C GLN A 39 9.98 -6.87 -3.68
N GLN A 40 9.27 -5.81 -4.07
CA GLN A 40 9.43 -4.46 -3.53
C GLN A 40 8.08 -3.82 -3.28
N ASP A 41 8.04 -2.86 -2.36
CA ASP A 41 6.86 -2.07 -2.09
C ASP A 41 6.66 -0.99 -3.17
N ALA A 42 5.43 -0.89 -3.70
CA ALA A 42 5.12 0.03 -4.78
C ALA A 42 5.07 1.50 -4.33
N LEU A 43 4.61 1.76 -3.10
CA LEU A 43 4.54 3.10 -2.53
C LEU A 43 5.96 3.62 -2.26
N GLU A 44 6.82 2.80 -1.67
CA GLU A 44 8.23 3.15 -1.44
C GLU A 44 8.94 3.47 -2.76
N TYR A 45 8.74 2.63 -3.79
CA TYR A 45 9.32 2.88 -5.11
C TYR A 45 8.80 4.17 -5.74
N PHE A 46 7.49 4.45 -5.62
CA PHE A 46 6.88 5.68 -6.12
C PHE A 46 7.46 6.93 -5.44
N MET A 47 7.56 6.90 -4.11
CA MET A 47 8.15 7.98 -3.32
C MET A 47 9.61 8.23 -3.68
N HIS A 48 10.39 7.16 -3.83
CA HIS A 48 11.78 7.24 -4.29
C HIS A 48 11.87 7.83 -5.70
N LEU A 49 11.02 7.39 -6.62
CA LEU A 49 11.01 7.88 -8.00
C LEU A 49 10.68 9.39 -8.07
N LEU A 50 9.66 9.85 -7.34
CA LEU A 50 9.31 11.27 -7.27
C LEU A 50 10.47 12.12 -6.72
N GLU A 51 11.20 11.59 -5.72
CA GLU A 51 12.35 12.26 -5.14
C GLU A 51 13.54 12.33 -6.13
N GLN A 52 13.80 11.25 -6.88
CA GLN A 52 14.83 11.26 -7.93
C GLN A 52 14.49 12.27 -9.04
N ILE A 53 13.23 12.29 -9.49
CA ILE A 53 12.76 13.25 -10.50
C ILE A 53 12.93 14.67 -9.98
N ALA A 54 12.46 14.97 -8.76
CA ALA A 54 12.56 16.31 -8.18
C ALA A 54 14.03 16.78 -8.07
N ARG A 55 14.97 15.89 -7.70
CA ARG A 55 16.40 16.21 -7.65
C ARG A 55 16.98 16.53 -9.03
N LEU A 56 16.63 15.75 -10.04
CA LEU A 56 17.10 15.96 -11.42
C LEU A 56 16.49 17.21 -12.04
N GLU A 57 15.20 17.48 -11.81
CA GLU A 57 14.53 18.72 -12.21
C GLU A 57 15.20 19.94 -11.57
N HIS A 58 15.54 19.87 -10.28
CA HIS A 58 16.26 20.98 -9.63
C HIS A 58 17.68 21.17 -10.18
N ALA A 59 18.41 20.09 -10.43
CA ALA A 59 19.81 20.16 -10.90
C ALA A 59 19.93 20.53 -12.39
N SER A 60 18.96 20.15 -13.23
CA SER A 60 19.03 20.25 -14.69
C SER A 60 17.84 21.00 -15.31
N GLY A 61 16.98 21.62 -14.51
CA GLY A 61 15.73 22.23 -14.96
C GLY A 61 15.91 23.33 -15.99
N ASP A 62 16.97 24.13 -15.87
CA ASP A 62 17.30 25.18 -16.84
C ASP A 62 17.63 24.59 -18.23
N ARG A 63 18.46 23.55 -18.28
CA ARG A 63 18.79 22.83 -19.51
C ARG A 63 17.56 22.15 -20.15
N LEU A 64 16.64 21.66 -19.33
CA LEU A 64 15.43 20.95 -19.78
C LEU A 64 14.28 21.90 -20.14
N GLY A 65 14.45 23.22 -20.01
CA GLY A 65 13.37 24.19 -20.22
C GLY A 65 12.27 24.10 -19.16
N LEU A 66 12.55 23.49 -18.00
CA LEU A 66 11.63 23.24 -16.90
C LEU A 66 11.76 24.29 -15.78
N ALA A 67 12.66 25.27 -15.89
CA ALA A 67 12.92 26.27 -14.84
C ALA A 67 11.67 27.06 -14.40
N SER A 68 10.69 27.24 -15.29
CA SER A 68 9.42 27.92 -15.00
C SER A 68 8.27 26.97 -14.69
N ALA A 69 8.45 25.66 -14.83
CA ALA A 69 7.42 24.67 -14.57
C ALA A 69 7.44 24.25 -13.09
N PRO A 70 6.28 24.00 -12.46
CA PRO A 70 6.25 23.44 -11.12
C PRO A 70 6.87 22.02 -11.14
N PRO A 71 7.68 21.63 -10.13
CA PRO A 71 8.29 20.30 -10.08
C PRO A 71 7.24 19.20 -10.18
N THR A 72 7.58 18.07 -10.81
CA THR A 72 6.64 16.96 -11.02
C THR A 72 6.00 16.50 -9.71
N LYS A 73 6.79 16.38 -8.63
CA LYS A 73 6.34 16.00 -7.28
C LYS A 73 5.21 16.89 -6.74
N SER A 74 5.18 18.16 -7.12
CA SER A 74 4.16 19.11 -6.62
C SER A 74 2.74 18.80 -7.10
N HIS A 75 2.59 18.09 -8.22
CA HIS A 75 1.28 17.72 -8.77
C HIS A 75 0.55 16.65 -7.96
N PHE A 76 1.25 16.00 -7.02
CA PHE A 76 0.70 14.99 -6.11
C PHE A 76 0.55 15.53 -4.67
N ASN A 77 1.12 16.70 -4.37
CA ASN A 77 1.14 17.21 -3.01
C ASN A 77 -0.26 17.66 -2.55
N ILE A 78 -0.82 16.92 -1.60
CA ILE A 78 -2.00 17.29 -0.84
C ILE A 78 -1.60 18.03 0.43
N THR A 79 -2.33 19.07 0.81
CA THR A 79 -2.10 19.75 2.09
C THR A 79 -3.11 19.25 3.11
N PHE A 80 -2.63 18.76 4.23
CA PHE A 80 -3.42 18.42 5.40
C PHE A 80 -3.39 19.54 6.43
N GLU A 81 -4.50 19.74 7.12
CA GLU A 81 -4.60 20.58 8.31
C GLU A 81 -4.95 19.71 9.52
N ASP A 82 -4.02 19.67 10.46
CA ASP A 82 -4.18 19.04 11.76
C ASP A 82 -4.67 20.06 12.76
N ARG A 83 -5.81 19.79 13.38
CA ARG A 83 -6.34 20.54 14.52
C ARG A 83 -6.15 19.73 15.79
N VAL A 84 -5.35 20.24 16.73
CA VAL A 84 -5.18 19.66 18.06
C VAL A 84 -5.90 20.52 19.08
N GLN A 85 -6.82 19.93 19.85
CA GLN A 85 -7.57 20.60 20.91
C GLN A 85 -7.23 19.99 22.27
N CYS A 86 -6.81 20.83 23.22
CA CYS A 86 -6.65 20.45 24.61
C CYS A 86 -8.02 20.12 25.24
N THR A 87 -8.14 18.98 25.91
CA THR A 87 -9.42 18.56 26.52
C THR A 87 -9.80 19.39 27.75
N GLU A 88 -8.82 19.91 28.48
CA GLU A 88 -9.05 20.66 29.72
C GLU A 88 -9.23 22.16 29.51
N SER A 89 -8.40 22.78 28.66
CA SER A 89 -8.43 24.23 28.43
C SER A 89 -9.24 24.64 27.19
N ALA A 90 -9.69 23.69 26.38
CA ALA A 90 -10.38 23.89 25.10
C ALA A 90 -9.61 24.71 24.03
N HIS A 91 -8.39 25.15 24.32
CA HIS A 91 -7.53 25.82 23.35
C HIS A 91 -7.12 24.88 22.23
N VAL A 92 -6.94 25.47 21.04
CA VAL A 92 -6.68 24.76 19.79
C VAL A 92 -5.37 25.21 19.16
N SER A 93 -4.71 24.28 18.48
CA SER A 93 -3.54 24.52 17.65
C SER A 93 -3.77 23.92 16.27
N TYR A 94 -3.39 24.66 15.23
CA TYR A 94 -3.51 24.23 13.84
C TYR A 94 -2.12 24.07 13.24
N ARG A 95 -1.87 22.94 12.59
CA ARG A 95 -0.63 22.67 11.85
C ARG A 95 -0.95 22.18 10.46
N ARG A 96 -0.36 22.81 9.45
CA ARG A 96 -0.43 22.34 8.07
C ARG A 96 0.82 21.57 7.70
N HIS A 97 0.65 20.51 6.93
CA HIS A 97 1.73 19.72 6.36
C HIS A 97 1.30 19.23 4.97
N MET A 98 2.28 18.93 4.12
CA MET A 98 2.05 18.48 2.75
C MET A 98 2.58 17.07 2.59
N GLU A 99 1.81 16.22 1.94
CA GLU A 99 2.19 14.85 1.62
C GLU A 99 1.81 14.54 0.16
N PRO A 100 2.60 13.76 -0.58
CA PRO A 100 2.28 13.40 -1.96
C PRO A 100 1.31 12.21 -2.07
N VAL A 101 0.91 11.61 -0.94
CA VAL A 101 0.07 10.40 -0.86
C VAL A 101 -0.86 10.52 0.33
N VAL A 102 -2.07 9.97 0.22
CA VAL A 102 -3.00 9.80 1.33
C VAL A 102 -2.94 8.36 1.83
N GLN A 103 -2.50 8.16 3.07
CA GLN A 103 -2.52 6.86 3.71
C GLN A 103 -3.91 6.60 4.32
N LEU A 104 -4.57 5.54 3.87
CA LEU A 104 -5.89 5.14 4.34
C LEU A 104 -5.80 3.87 5.16
N ASP A 105 -6.14 3.97 6.43
CA ASP A 105 -6.36 2.80 7.28
C ASP A 105 -7.61 2.06 6.81
N ILE A 106 -7.53 0.74 6.72
CA ILE A 106 -8.64 -0.12 6.33
C ILE A 106 -9.34 -0.63 7.60
N PRO A 107 -10.48 -0.05 8.00
CA PRO A 107 -11.23 -0.51 9.17
C PRO A 107 -11.90 -1.87 8.88
N MET A 108 -11.25 -2.96 9.29
CA MET A 108 -11.76 -4.33 9.08
C MET A 108 -13.11 -4.55 9.79
N GLU A 109 -13.35 -3.83 10.87
CA GLU A 109 -14.61 -3.78 11.60
C GLU A 109 -15.73 -3.07 10.83
N ALA A 110 -15.46 -2.37 9.73
CA ALA A 110 -16.47 -1.81 8.86
C ALA A 110 -16.80 -2.72 7.66
N ALA A 111 -16.23 -3.93 7.59
CA ALA A 111 -16.51 -4.87 6.51
C ALA A 111 -18.01 -5.27 6.49
N ILE A 112 -18.59 -5.31 5.29
CA ILE A 112 -20.03 -5.64 5.10
C ILE A 112 -20.30 -7.15 5.05
N ASN A 113 -19.28 -7.97 4.77
CA ASN A 113 -19.39 -9.41 4.59
C ASN A 113 -18.62 -10.20 5.68
N LYS A 114 -18.68 -9.72 6.94
CA LYS A 114 -17.93 -10.32 8.05
C LYS A 114 -18.24 -11.81 8.23
N ASP A 115 -19.51 -12.18 8.22
CA ASP A 115 -19.94 -13.56 8.45
C ASP A 115 -19.39 -14.51 7.36
N GLU A 116 -19.39 -14.08 6.09
CA GLU A 116 -18.80 -14.84 4.98
C GLU A 116 -17.30 -15.03 5.18
N VAL A 117 -16.58 -13.96 5.54
CA VAL A 117 -15.14 -13.98 5.80
C VAL A 117 -14.79 -14.88 6.98
N GLU A 118 -15.56 -14.82 8.07
CA GLU A 118 -15.36 -15.67 9.24
C GLU A 118 -15.58 -17.14 8.90
N SER A 119 -16.67 -17.46 8.20
CA SER A 119 -16.93 -18.82 7.74
C SER A 119 -15.80 -19.36 6.84
N TYR A 120 -15.24 -18.51 5.96
CA TYR A 120 -14.11 -18.86 5.12
C TYR A 120 -12.84 -19.11 5.94
N LYS A 121 -12.52 -18.22 6.89
CA LYS A 121 -11.37 -18.39 7.79
C LYS A 121 -11.47 -19.66 8.63
N GLU A 122 -12.66 -20.02 9.11
CA GLU A 122 -12.86 -21.27 9.85
C GLU A 122 -12.62 -22.50 8.97
N ARG A 123 -13.09 -22.47 7.72
CA ARG A 123 -12.89 -23.57 6.76
C ARG A 123 -11.42 -23.71 6.37
N GLU A 124 -10.73 -22.61 6.13
CA GLU A 124 -9.29 -22.58 5.89
C GLU A 124 -8.50 -23.09 7.09
N ALA A 125 -8.83 -22.66 8.32
CA ALA A 125 -8.18 -23.15 9.53
C ALA A 125 -8.40 -24.65 9.75
N LYS A 126 -9.61 -25.17 9.48
CA LYS A 126 -9.88 -26.62 9.51
C LYS A 126 -9.06 -27.37 8.47
N ARG A 127 -8.97 -26.84 7.25
CA ARG A 127 -8.17 -27.42 6.15
C ARG A 127 -6.68 -27.40 6.48
N GLN A 128 -6.17 -26.33 7.08
CA GLN A 128 -4.77 -26.23 7.48
C GLN A 128 -4.43 -27.24 8.59
N LYS A 129 -5.28 -27.38 9.62
CA LYS A 129 -5.10 -28.40 10.67
C LYS A 129 -5.13 -29.82 10.13
N LEU A 130 -5.98 -30.11 9.14
CA LEU A 130 -6.03 -31.41 8.46
C LEU A 130 -4.77 -31.69 7.66
N LYS A 131 -4.20 -30.66 7.00
CA LYS A 131 -2.93 -30.79 6.28
C LYS A 131 -1.75 -31.00 7.23
N GLU A 132 -1.69 -30.26 8.33
CA GLU A 132 -0.65 -30.40 9.36
C GLU A 132 -0.71 -31.77 10.04
N SER A 133 -1.89 -32.24 10.46
CA SER A 133 -2.06 -33.58 11.06
C SER A 133 -1.80 -34.74 10.09
N SER A 134 -2.10 -34.55 8.80
CA SER A 134 -1.75 -35.54 7.77
C SER A 134 -0.25 -35.51 7.41
N ALA A 135 0.43 -34.38 7.60
CA ALA A 135 1.87 -34.29 7.43
C ALA A 135 2.64 -34.94 8.58
N ASP A 136 2.14 -34.84 9.83
CA ASP A 136 2.75 -35.50 11.00
C ASP A 136 2.65 -37.04 10.96
N ALA A 137 1.65 -37.60 10.26
CA ALA A 137 1.50 -39.05 10.08
C ALA A 137 2.49 -39.65 9.05
N TYR A 138 3.27 -38.85 8.34
CA TYR A 138 4.14 -39.30 7.23
C TYR A 138 5.65 -39.35 7.58
N ILE A 139 6.04 -39.14 8.85
CA ILE A 139 7.40 -39.40 9.34
C ILE A 139 7.46 -40.84 9.88
N GLY A 140 7.22 -41.81 9.01
CA GLY A 140 7.13 -43.21 9.40
C GLY A 140 7.07 -44.16 8.22
N GLN A 141 8.25 -44.49 7.69
CA GLN A 141 8.54 -45.57 6.74
C GLN A 141 8.18 -45.34 5.26
N ASN A 142 9.20 -45.62 4.43
CA ASN A 142 9.20 -45.64 2.98
C ASN A 142 7.97 -46.35 2.37
N SER A 143 7.28 -45.68 1.44
CA SER A 143 6.91 -46.32 0.17
C SER A 143 6.46 -45.29 -0.86
N SER A 144 6.86 -45.56 -2.10
CA SER A 144 6.37 -44.93 -3.31
C SER A 144 4.87 -45.20 -3.51
N ALA A 145 4.23 -44.24 -4.16
CA ALA A 145 2.98 -44.32 -4.91
C ALA A 145 1.72 -43.77 -4.22
N VAL A 146 1.03 -42.98 -5.02
CA VAL A 146 -0.38 -42.54 -4.94
C VAL A 146 -0.66 -41.37 -4.00
N THR A 147 -0.57 -40.17 -4.56
CA THR A 147 -1.56 -39.10 -4.30
C THR A 147 -1.93 -38.50 -5.66
N ARG A 148 -2.84 -39.16 -6.38
CA ARG A 148 -4.17 -38.59 -6.63
C ARG A 148 -4.10 -37.07 -6.72
N GLU A 149 -4.00 -36.61 -7.97
CA GLU A 149 -4.47 -35.32 -8.42
C GLU A 149 -5.87 -35.10 -7.85
N SER A 150 -5.96 -34.52 -6.66
CA SER A 150 -7.20 -33.91 -6.22
C SER A 150 -7.31 -32.64 -7.04
N ASP A 151 -8.09 -32.75 -8.12
CA ASP A 151 -8.79 -31.72 -8.86
C ASP A 151 -9.73 -30.92 -7.92
N GLY A 152 -9.16 -30.43 -6.82
CA GLY A 152 -9.80 -29.63 -5.80
C GLY A 152 -9.31 -28.22 -5.97
N GLY A 153 -9.88 -27.53 -6.97
CA GLY A 153 -9.62 -26.12 -7.22
C GLY A 153 -9.58 -25.36 -5.89
N ALA A 154 -8.49 -24.63 -5.67
CA ALA A 154 -8.38 -23.75 -4.52
C ALA A 154 -9.64 -22.86 -4.52
N GLU A 155 -10.48 -23.02 -3.51
CA GLU A 155 -11.70 -22.25 -3.38
C GLU A 155 -11.32 -20.76 -3.38
N GLU A 156 -12.05 -19.96 -4.16
CA GLU A 156 -11.71 -18.55 -4.34
C GLU A 156 -11.69 -17.84 -2.97
N PRO A 157 -10.64 -17.06 -2.66
CA PRO A 157 -10.52 -16.45 -1.35
C PRO A 157 -11.64 -15.44 -1.11
N VAL A 158 -12.32 -15.56 0.03
CA VAL A 158 -13.34 -14.60 0.44
C VAL A 158 -12.66 -13.37 1.04
N ILE A 159 -12.66 -12.27 0.30
CA ILE A 159 -12.01 -11.01 0.68
C ILE A 159 -13.00 -10.12 1.47
N PRO A 160 -12.56 -9.51 2.59
CA PRO A 160 -13.36 -8.50 3.30
C PRO A 160 -13.67 -7.28 2.43
N LYS A 161 -14.95 -6.95 2.33
CA LYS A 161 -15.47 -5.82 1.57
C LYS A 161 -15.64 -4.64 2.52
N VAL A 162 -14.66 -3.76 2.58
CA VAL A 162 -14.70 -2.54 3.41
C VAL A 162 -15.12 -1.35 2.54
N PRO A 163 -16.16 -0.58 2.90
CA PRO A 163 -16.55 0.60 2.14
C PRO A 163 -15.46 1.69 2.19
N MET A 164 -15.15 2.29 1.03
CA MET A 164 -14.19 3.41 0.93
C MET A 164 -14.55 4.58 1.85
N ALA A 165 -15.85 4.85 2.03
CA ALA A 165 -16.32 5.88 2.95
C ALA A 165 -15.85 5.64 4.39
N ALA A 166 -15.82 4.38 4.84
CA ALA A 166 -15.34 4.04 6.18
C ALA A 166 -13.84 4.34 6.35
N CYS A 167 -13.03 4.13 5.30
CA CYS A 167 -11.60 4.48 5.32
C CYS A 167 -11.40 6.01 5.42
N LEU A 168 -12.20 6.79 4.69
CA LEU A 168 -12.14 8.26 4.75
C LEU A 168 -12.66 8.83 6.07
N GLU A 169 -13.71 8.23 6.63
CA GLU A 169 -14.21 8.55 7.97
C GLU A 169 -13.15 8.26 9.02
N ARG A 170 -12.47 7.10 8.93
CA ARG A 170 -11.35 6.73 9.81
C ARG A 170 -10.24 7.76 9.77
N LEU A 171 -9.81 8.18 8.57
CA LEU A 171 -8.77 9.21 8.38
C LEU A 171 -9.12 10.54 9.05
N THR A 172 -10.38 10.96 8.95
CA THR A 172 -10.84 12.27 9.46
C THR A 172 -11.43 12.22 10.87
N SER A 173 -11.45 11.03 11.49
CA SER A 173 -11.96 10.82 12.83
C SER A 173 -11.03 11.44 13.89
N PRO A 174 -11.57 11.95 15.02
CA PRO A 174 -10.74 12.46 16.10
C PRO A 174 -9.90 11.35 16.74
N ALA A 175 -8.57 11.52 16.76
CA ALA A 175 -7.63 10.66 17.47
C ALA A 175 -7.28 11.29 18.84
N HIS A 176 -7.19 10.47 19.89
CA HIS A 176 -6.80 10.92 21.22
C HIS A 176 -5.28 10.88 21.41
N ILE A 177 -4.74 11.92 22.05
CA ILE A 177 -3.33 12.04 22.42
C ILE A 177 -3.27 12.16 23.95
N ASP A 178 -2.73 11.16 24.64
CA ASP A 178 -2.78 11.14 26.11
C ASP A 178 -1.70 12.01 26.78
N ASP A 179 -0.57 12.21 26.12
CA ASP A 179 0.62 12.89 26.67
C ASP A 179 0.92 14.22 25.94
N TYR A 180 -0.12 15.03 25.71
CA TYR A 180 0.01 16.32 25.04
C TYR A 180 0.47 17.41 26.01
N PHE A 181 1.61 18.05 25.74
CA PHE A 181 2.05 19.20 26.51
C PHE A 181 1.25 20.45 26.13
N SER A 182 0.41 20.94 27.06
CA SER A 182 -0.36 22.17 26.87
C SER A 182 0.45 23.38 27.33
N ALA A 183 0.86 24.23 26.38
CA ALA A 183 1.54 25.49 26.69
C ALA A 183 0.70 26.44 27.55
N VAL A 184 -0.64 26.33 27.48
CA VAL A 184 -1.57 27.14 28.28
C VAL A 184 -1.60 26.68 29.73
N LEU A 185 -1.56 25.37 29.98
CA LEU A 185 -1.63 24.80 31.32
C LEU A 185 -0.25 24.54 31.94
N GLY A 186 0.83 24.61 31.15
CA GLY A 186 2.19 24.32 31.58
C GLY A 186 2.43 22.85 31.97
N ARG A 187 1.52 21.94 31.62
CA ARG A 187 1.61 20.51 31.96
C ARG A 187 1.08 19.59 30.85
N ARG A 188 1.40 18.30 30.97
CA ARG A 188 0.90 17.23 30.10
C ARG A 188 -0.55 16.92 30.44
N VAL A 189 -1.36 16.80 29.40
CA VAL A 189 -2.81 16.58 29.44
C VAL A 189 -3.24 15.77 28.22
N ARG A 190 -4.51 15.35 28.20
CA ARG A 190 -5.08 14.74 27.01
C ARG A 190 -5.50 15.78 25.98
N ALA A 191 -5.32 15.47 24.72
CA ALA A 191 -5.80 16.26 23.59
C ALA A 191 -6.52 15.39 22.56
N SER A 192 -7.29 16.02 21.68
CA SER A 192 -7.89 15.39 20.51
C SER A 192 -7.32 16.02 19.25
N LYS A 193 -6.82 15.20 18.34
CA LYS A 193 -6.32 15.58 17.03
C LYS A 193 -7.33 15.19 15.96
N THR A 194 -7.62 16.10 15.03
CA THR A 194 -8.43 15.83 13.85
C THR A 194 -7.66 16.30 12.62
N THR A 195 -7.64 15.48 11.57
CA THR A 195 -6.96 15.79 10.31
C THR A 195 -8.00 16.03 9.20
N ARG A 196 -7.80 17.08 8.41
CA ARG A 196 -8.66 17.44 7.28
C ARG A 196 -7.83 17.80 6.05
N PHE A 197 -8.42 17.67 4.86
CA PHE A 197 -7.82 18.16 3.63
C PHE A 197 -7.96 19.69 3.57
N ALA A 198 -6.83 20.39 3.49
CA ALA A 198 -6.78 21.84 3.33
C ALA A 198 -6.71 22.25 1.85
N SER A 199 -6.16 21.40 0.99
CA SER A 199 -6.14 21.56 -0.47
C SER A 199 -6.23 20.19 -1.14
N PHE A 200 -6.51 20.16 -2.45
CA PHE A 200 -6.42 18.94 -3.25
C PHE A 200 -5.39 19.11 -4.36
N PRO A 201 -4.57 18.07 -4.63
CA PRO A 201 -3.65 18.07 -5.77
C PRO A 201 -4.42 17.86 -7.09
N PRO A 202 -3.81 18.19 -8.23
CA PRO A 202 -4.31 17.80 -9.55
C PRO A 202 -4.50 16.29 -9.72
N TYR A 203 -3.64 15.48 -9.08
CA TYR A 203 -3.71 14.03 -9.09
C TYR A 203 -3.70 13.50 -7.65
N LEU A 204 -4.75 12.78 -7.27
CA LEU A 204 -4.94 12.12 -5.99
C LEU A 204 -5.06 10.60 -6.20
#